data_AF-A0A6A4Z5P9-F1
#
_entry.id   AF-A0A6A4Z5P9-F1
#
_cell.length_a   1.000
_cell.length_b   1.000
_cell.length_c   1.000
_cell.angle_alpha   90.00
_cell.angle_beta   90.00
_cell.angle_gamma   90.00
#
_symmetry.space_group_name_H-M   'P 1'
#
loop_
_entity.id
_entity.type
_entity.pdbx_description
1 polymer ?
#
loop_
_entity_poly.entity_id
_entity_poly.type
_entity_poly.pdbx_seq_one_letter_code
_entity_poly.pdbx_strand_id
1 'polypeptide(L)'
;MVRLTILAAALALSSAASKHQTITDLLKNAQTVDAREALDTPLPQPADMWFEGQLLDHTDAANSKTWKQRYHFNKAWFGGRSDSPVFVYINGENVADPNTTISSSYFMNELAQKYGALTVSLEHRFYGQSQPTGDLS
;
A
#
# COMPACT_ATOMS: atom_id res chain seq x y z
N MET A 1 42.06 64.72 11.38
CA MET A 1 40.83 64.09 11.90
C MET A 1 40.94 62.60 11.64
N VAL A 2 41.37 61.80 12.62
CA VAL A 2 41.39 60.34 12.52
C VAL A 2 40.46 59.83 13.61
N ARG A 3 39.29 59.33 13.21
CA ARG A 3 38.27 58.83 14.13
C ARG A 3 38.67 57.43 14.59
N LEU A 4 38.91 57.33 15.89
CA LEU A 4 39.04 56.11 16.66
C LEU A 4 37.63 55.57 16.94
N THR A 5 37.33 54.35 16.53
CA THR A 5 36.20 53.59 17.06
C THR A 5 36.61 52.14 17.24
N ILE A 6 36.83 51.78 18.50
CA ILE A 6 36.98 50.42 19.00
C ILE A 6 35.59 49.78 18.95
N LEU A 7 35.43 48.69 18.19
CA LEU A 7 34.20 47.90 18.21
C LEU A 7 34.44 46.67 19.09
N ALA A 8 33.87 46.68 20.30
CA ALA A 8 33.84 45.52 21.17
C ALA A 8 32.85 44.48 20.62
N ALA A 9 33.35 43.33 20.19
CA ALA A 9 32.52 42.19 19.83
C ALA A 9 32.08 41.46 21.12
N ALA A 10 30.83 41.64 21.53
CA ALA A 10 30.22 40.82 22.57
C ALA A 10 29.90 39.44 21.98
N LEU A 11 30.73 38.44 22.30
CA LEU A 11 30.41 37.03 22.06
C LEU A 11 29.32 36.61 23.04
N ALA A 12 28.07 36.62 22.59
CA ALA A 12 26.99 35.92 23.30
C ALA A 12 27.17 34.42 23.06
N LEU A 13 27.76 33.69 24.01
CA LEU A 13 27.65 32.24 24.06
C LEU A 13 26.18 31.91 24.33
N SER A 14 25.40 31.59 23.30
CA SER A 14 24.11 30.94 23.49
C SER A 14 24.38 29.52 23.99
N SER A 15 24.15 29.26 25.27
CA SER A 15 24.08 27.88 25.75
C SER A 15 22.91 27.22 25.02
N ALA A 16 23.21 26.28 24.12
CA ALA A 16 22.20 25.36 23.61
C ALA A 16 21.77 24.49 24.79
N ALA A 17 20.78 24.95 25.55
CA ALA A 17 20.13 24.15 26.56
C ALA A 17 19.49 22.98 25.84
N SER A 18 20.08 21.79 25.99
CA SER A 18 19.48 20.54 25.55
C SER A 18 18.15 20.41 26.28
N LYS A 19 17.05 20.80 25.61
CA LYS A 19 15.71 20.63 26.15
C LYS A 19 15.54 19.14 26.38
N HIS A 20 15.44 18.75 27.65
CA HIS A 20 15.19 17.38 28.04
C HIS A 20 13.78 17.04 27.53
N GLN A 21 13.70 16.38 26.36
CA GLN A 21 12.42 15.94 25.84
C GLN A 21 11.88 14.88 26.78
N THR A 22 10.74 15.15 27.37
CA THR A 22 10.08 14.19 28.25
C THR A 22 9.38 13.13 27.39
N ILE A 23 9.10 11.96 27.97
CA ILE A 23 8.26 10.95 27.31
C ILE A 23 6.92 11.58 26.91
N THR A 24 6.40 12.53 27.69
CA THR A 24 5.18 13.27 27.37
C THR A 24 5.33 14.16 26.13
N ASP A 25 6.49 14.78 25.91
CA ASP A 25 6.77 15.58 24.71
C ASP A 25 6.90 14.69 23.47
N LEU A 26 7.53 13.52 23.62
CA LEU A 26 7.61 12.51 22.58
C LEU A 26 6.23 11.94 22.22
N LEU A 27 5.38 11.69 23.22
CA LEU A 27 4.02 11.21 23.01
C LEU A 27 3.14 12.29 22.37
N LYS A 28 3.26 13.56 22.77
CA LYS A 28 2.54 14.67 22.13
C LYS A 28 2.94 14.85 20.67
N ASN A 29 4.23 14.71 20.36
CA ASN A 29 4.71 14.75 18.97
C ASN A 29 4.34 13.48 18.17
N ALA A 30 4.24 12.32 18.82
CA ALA A 30 3.71 11.10 18.20
C ALA A 30 2.19 11.17 17.98
N GLN A 31 1.49 12.04 18.72
CA GLN A 31 0.06 12.30 18.65
C GLN A 31 -0.31 13.59 17.89
N THR A 32 0.58 14.19 17.10
CA THR A 32 0.11 15.09 16.03
C THR A 32 -0.53 14.24 14.95
N VAL A 33 -1.78 13.86 15.21
CA VAL A 33 -2.64 13.00 14.39
C VAL A 33 -2.96 13.65 13.03
N ASP A 34 -2.78 14.97 12.93
CA ASP A 34 -3.11 15.79 11.76
C ASP A 34 -2.32 15.45 10.48
N ALA A 35 -1.11 14.89 10.59
CA ALA A 35 -0.32 14.50 9.41
C ALA A 35 -0.62 13.07 8.91
N ARG A 36 -1.23 12.22 9.77
CA ARG A 36 -1.60 10.84 9.40
C ARG A 36 -3.04 10.75 8.90
N GLU A 37 -3.94 11.60 9.40
CA GLU A 37 -5.32 11.68 8.90
C GLU A 37 -5.43 12.17 7.46
N ALA A 38 -4.52 13.05 7.01
CA ALA A 38 -4.55 13.58 5.64
C ALA A 38 -4.15 12.55 4.55
N LEU A 39 -3.67 11.36 4.93
CA LEU A 39 -3.26 10.28 4.02
C LEU A 39 -4.30 9.14 3.91
N ASP A 40 -5.41 9.21 4.66
CA ASP A 40 -6.31 8.08 4.87
C ASP A 40 -7.72 8.34 4.30
N THR A 41 -7.81 8.97 3.12
CA THR A 41 -9.08 8.93 2.38
C THR A 41 -9.26 7.50 1.89
N PRO A 42 -10.30 6.76 2.33
CA PRO A 42 -10.47 5.37 1.93
C PRO A 42 -10.59 5.29 0.41
N LEU A 43 -9.73 4.51 -0.24
CA LEU A 43 -9.89 4.21 -1.65
C LEU A 43 -11.25 3.53 -1.86
N PRO A 44 -11.94 3.81 -2.97
CA PRO A 44 -13.18 3.12 -3.27
C PRO A 44 -12.93 1.61 -3.30
N GLN A 45 -13.91 0.86 -2.80
CA GLN A 45 -13.86 -0.61 -2.83
C GLN A 45 -13.64 -1.09 -4.27
N PRO A 46 -12.61 -1.92 -4.51
CA PRO A 46 -12.37 -2.49 -5.82
C PRO A 46 -13.56 -3.34 -6.29
N ALA A 47 -13.95 -3.17 -7.56
CA ALA A 47 -14.97 -3.99 -8.16
C ALA A 47 -14.45 -5.42 -8.42
N ASP A 48 -15.37 -6.39 -8.42
CA ASP A 48 -15.08 -7.75 -8.86
C ASP A 48 -14.70 -7.76 -10.34
N MET A 49 -13.55 -8.37 -10.64
CA MET A 49 -13.08 -8.60 -12.00
C MET A 49 -12.93 -10.10 -12.25
N TRP A 50 -12.97 -10.47 -13.54
CA TRP A 50 -13.02 -11.87 -13.96
C TRP A 50 -11.99 -12.16 -15.05
N PHE A 51 -11.16 -13.17 -14.80
CA PHE A 51 -10.29 -13.75 -15.82
C PHE A 51 -10.99 -14.98 -16.41
N GLU A 52 -11.58 -14.80 -17.60
CA GLU A 52 -12.40 -15.82 -18.29
C GLU A 52 -11.59 -16.99 -18.89
N GLY A 53 -10.27 -16.80 -19.01
CA GLY A 53 -9.36 -17.74 -19.66
C GLY A 53 -8.66 -18.73 -18.73
N GLN A 54 -9.11 -18.88 -17.48
CA GLN A 54 -8.44 -19.78 -16.53
C GLN A 54 -8.66 -21.22 -16.95
N LEU A 55 -7.57 -21.97 -17.19
CA LEU A 55 -7.69 -23.37 -17.58
C LEU A 55 -8.31 -24.18 -16.44
N LEU A 56 -9.22 -25.08 -16.80
CA LEU A 56 -9.80 -26.01 -15.84
C LEU A 56 -8.74 -26.99 -15.32
N ASP A 57 -7.94 -27.52 -16.25
CA ASP A 57 -6.87 -28.48 -16.01
C ASP A 57 -5.60 -27.99 -16.71
N HIS A 58 -4.56 -27.71 -15.93
CA HIS A 58 -3.25 -27.26 -16.45
C HIS A 58 -2.32 -28.43 -16.80
N THR A 59 -2.72 -29.67 -16.46
CA THR A 59 -1.91 -30.89 -16.65
C THR A 59 -2.29 -31.65 -17.92
N ASP A 60 -3.53 -31.47 -18.40
CA ASP A 60 -4.01 -32.03 -19.67
C ASP A 60 -4.02 -30.95 -20.77
N ALA A 61 -2.98 -30.94 -21.60
CA ALA A 61 -2.85 -29.98 -22.71
C ALA A 61 -3.92 -30.16 -23.81
N ALA A 62 -4.60 -31.31 -23.88
CA ALA A 62 -5.69 -31.53 -24.81
C ALA A 62 -7.03 -30.95 -24.28
N ASN A 63 -7.11 -30.69 -22.98
CA ASN A 63 -8.29 -30.10 -22.36
C ASN A 63 -8.28 -28.57 -22.52
N SER A 64 -9.14 -28.07 -23.40
CA SER A 64 -9.30 -26.64 -23.66
C SER A 64 -10.39 -25.98 -22.81
N LYS A 65 -10.94 -26.65 -21.79
CA LYS A 65 -12.01 -26.08 -20.95
C LYS A 65 -11.45 -24.97 -20.08
N THR A 66 -12.19 -23.87 -19.99
CA THR A 66 -11.87 -22.73 -19.13
C THR A 66 -12.99 -22.42 -18.15
N TRP A 67 -12.67 -21.60 -17.15
CA TRP A 67 -13.60 -21.06 -16.17
C TRP A 67 -13.19 -19.62 -15.80
N LYS A 68 -14.09 -18.90 -15.12
CA LYS A 68 -13.83 -17.52 -14.69
C LYS A 68 -13.21 -17.48 -13.30
N GLN A 69 -12.01 -16.91 -13.18
CA GLN A 69 -11.36 -16.70 -11.88
C GLN A 69 -11.56 -15.25 -11.43
N ARG A 70 -12.04 -15.07 -10.18
CA ARG A 70 -12.26 -13.74 -9.61
C ARG A 70 -10.95 -13.10 -9.18
N TYR A 71 -10.82 -11.80 -9.39
CA TYR A 71 -9.72 -11.00 -8.87
C TYR A 71 -10.16 -9.56 -8.59
N HIS A 72 -9.37 -8.86 -7.80
CA HIS A 72 -9.47 -7.43 -7.56
C HIS A 72 -8.16 -6.76 -7.93
N PHE A 73 -8.19 -5.49 -8.32
CA PHE A 73 -6.98 -4.73 -8.54
C PHE A 73 -7.15 -3.28 -8.10
N ASN A 74 -6.03 -2.62 -7.80
CA ASN A 74 -5.97 -1.20 -7.53
C ASN A 74 -4.88 -0.53 -8.36
N LYS A 75 -5.27 0.55 -9.05
CA LYS A 75 -4.40 1.38 -9.90
C LYS A 75 -4.05 2.74 -9.29
N ALA A 76 -4.53 3.06 -8.09
CA ALA A 76 -4.35 4.37 -7.46
C ALA A 76 -2.88 4.77 -7.29
N TRP A 77 -1.99 3.79 -7.16
CA TRP A 77 -0.55 4.01 -6.99
C TRP A 77 0.27 3.63 -8.22
N PHE A 78 -0.37 3.19 -9.31
CA PHE A 78 0.35 2.68 -10.47
C PHE A 78 1.03 3.83 -11.23
N GLY A 79 2.37 3.76 -11.34
CA GLY A 79 3.18 4.81 -11.97
C GLY A 79 3.04 4.91 -13.50
N GLY A 80 2.36 3.95 -14.14
CA GLY A 80 2.05 3.99 -15.58
C GLY A 80 3.23 3.74 -16.52
N ARG A 81 4.42 3.46 -16.00
CA ARG A 81 5.62 3.19 -16.80
C ARG A 81 5.70 1.71 -17.16
N SER A 82 6.43 1.38 -18.22
CA SER A 82 6.66 -0.01 -18.63
C SER A 82 7.43 -0.84 -17.60
N ASP A 83 8.17 -0.19 -16.69
CA ASP A 83 8.90 -0.81 -15.59
C ASP A 83 8.20 -0.69 -14.23
N SER A 84 6.98 -0.14 -14.20
CA SER A 84 6.18 -0.14 -12.98
C SER A 84 5.84 -1.59 -12.57
N PRO A 85 6.14 -2.00 -11.33
CA PRO A 85 5.93 -3.37 -10.90
C PRO A 85 4.45 -3.71 -10.75
N VAL A 86 4.15 -5.01 -10.82
CA VAL A 86 2.85 -5.58 -10.45
C VAL A 86 3.07 -6.46 -9.23
N PHE A 87 2.39 -6.16 -8.13
CA PHE A 87 2.37 -7.01 -6.95
C PHE A 87 1.09 -7.85 -6.94
N VAL A 88 1.28 -9.16 -6.92
CA VAL A 88 0.19 -10.13 -6.94
C VAL A 88 0.10 -10.81 -5.58
N TYR A 89 -1.05 -10.66 -4.93
CA TYR A 89 -1.42 -11.38 -3.72
C TYR A 89 -2.27 -12.59 -4.10
N ILE A 90 -1.83 -13.78 -3.72
CA ILE A 90 -2.58 -15.02 -3.91
C ILE A 90 -3.32 -15.32 -2.60
N ASN A 91 -4.65 -15.28 -2.63
CA ASN A 91 -5.44 -15.58 -1.43
C ASN A 91 -5.30 -17.06 -1.04
N GLY A 92 -5.50 -17.33 0.26
CA GLY A 92 -5.57 -18.69 0.80
C GLY A 92 -6.98 -19.27 0.71
N GLU A 93 -7.35 -20.07 1.70
CA GLU A 93 -8.56 -20.88 1.75
C GLU A 93 -9.83 -20.09 2.15
N ASN A 94 -10.03 -18.89 1.59
CA ASN A 94 -11.15 -18.01 1.92
C ASN A 94 -11.64 -17.20 0.70
N VAL A 95 -12.82 -16.62 0.85
CA VAL A 95 -13.35 -15.61 -0.07
C VAL A 95 -12.36 -14.44 -0.15
N ALA A 96 -11.96 -14.04 -1.36
CA ALA A 96 -11.09 -12.90 -1.55
C ALA A 96 -11.80 -11.61 -1.11
N ASP A 97 -11.13 -10.86 -0.23
CA ASP A 97 -11.56 -9.53 0.22
C ASP A 97 -11.08 -8.47 -0.78
N PRO A 98 -11.97 -7.63 -1.35
CA PRO A 98 -11.57 -6.53 -2.22
C PRO A 98 -10.57 -5.57 -1.52
N ASN A 99 -10.62 -5.45 -0.19
CA ASN A 99 -9.72 -4.59 0.58
C ASN A 99 -8.25 -5.02 0.52
N THR A 100 -7.93 -6.26 0.11
CA THR A 100 -6.55 -6.75 0.01
C THR A 100 -5.67 -5.85 -0.86
N THR A 101 -6.24 -5.19 -1.88
CA THR A 101 -5.47 -4.34 -2.82
C THR A 101 -5.40 -2.86 -2.42
N ILE A 102 -6.15 -2.44 -1.39
CA ILE A 102 -6.27 -1.03 -0.99
C ILE A 102 -5.94 -0.75 0.48
N SER A 103 -6.06 -1.74 1.37
CA SER A 103 -5.87 -1.55 2.81
C SER A 103 -4.39 -1.38 3.19
N SER A 104 -4.12 -0.38 4.03
CA SER A 104 -2.79 -0.14 4.62
C SER A 104 -2.32 -1.26 5.55
N SER A 105 -3.20 -2.15 6.00
CA SER A 105 -2.81 -3.33 6.80
C SER A 105 -2.00 -4.36 6.02
N TYR A 106 -1.98 -4.28 4.69
CA TYR A 106 -1.18 -5.15 3.84
C TYR A 106 0.14 -4.46 3.47
N PHE A 107 1.26 -5.02 3.92
CA PHE A 107 2.59 -4.49 3.61
C PHE A 107 2.85 -4.36 2.09
N MET A 108 2.24 -5.24 1.28
CA MET A 108 2.27 -5.13 -0.19
C MET A 108 1.78 -3.76 -0.69
N ASN A 109 0.76 -3.18 -0.06
CA ASN A 109 0.17 -1.91 -0.45
C ASN A 109 1.06 -0.72 -0.05
N GLU A 110 1.77 -0.81 1.09
CA GLU A 110 2.81 0.16 1.44
C GLU A 110 3.95 0.15 0.41
N LEU A 111 4.39 -1.03 -0.03
CA LEU A 111 5.40 -1.16 -1.08
C LEU A 111 4.87 -0.63 -2.43
N ALA A 112 3.60 -0.86 -2.74
CA ALA A 112 3.00 -0.40 -3.99
C ALA A 112 2.97 1.13 -4.08
N GLN A 113 2.64 1.80 -2.99
CA GLN A 113 2.73 3.26 -2.87
C GLN A 113 4.16 3.75 -3.07
N LYS A 114 5.14 3.07 -2.45
CA LYS A 114 6.56 3.44 -2.54
C LYS A 114 7.14 3.28 -3.95
N TYR A 115 6.78 2.22 -4.66
CA TYR A 115 7.40 1.86 -5.94
C TYR A 115 6.53 2.14 -7.16
N GLY A 116 5.35 2.72 -6.96
CA GLY A 116 4.45 3.02 -8.05
C GLY A 116 3.85 1.77 -8.70
N ALA A 117 3.44 0.79 -7.89
CA ALA A 117 3.01 -0.53 -8.36
C ALA A 117 1.50 -0.64 -8.62
N LEU A 118 1.13 -1.54 -9.53
CA LEU A 118 -0.23 -2.09 -9.60
C LEU A 118 -0.35 -3.19 -8.53
N THR A 119 -1.43 -3.19 -7.74
CA THR A 119 -1.72 -4.32 -6.84
C THR A 119 -2.87 -5.14 -7.39
N VAL A 120 -2.74 -6.46 -7.31
CA VAL A 120 -3.74 -7.43 -7.76
C VAL A 120 -3.93 -8.48 -6.66
N SER A 121 -5.18 -8.77 -6.30
CA SER A 121 -5.55 -9.85 -5.38
C SER A 121 -6.29 -10.92 -6.17
N LEU A 122 -5.75 -12.13 -6.20
CA LEU A 122 -6.30 -13.26 -6.95
C LEU A 122 -7.03 -14.21 -6.01
N GLU A 123 -8.31 -14.49 -6.28
CA GLU A 123 -9.06 -15.47 -5.49
C GLU A 123 -8.60 -16.90 -5.82
N HIS A 124 -8.37 -17.70 -4.79
CA HIS A 124 -7.98 -19.08 -4.95
C HIS A 124 -9.13 -19.90 -5.57
N ARG A 125 -8.80 -20.82 -6.48
CA ARG A 125 -9.81 -21.73 -7.07
C ARG A 125 -10.54 -22.52 -5.98
N PHE A 126 -11.84 -22.74 -6.17
CA PHE A 126 -12.80 -23.37 -5.24
C PHE A 126 -13.23 -22.53 -4.04
N TYR A 127 -12.73 -21.30 -3.88
CA TYR A 127 -13.15 -20.40 -2.81
C TYR A 127 -13.95 -19.23 -3.36
N GLY A 128 -14.84 -18.69 -2.51
CA GLY A 128 -15.68 -17.56 -2.87
C GLY A 128 -16.47 -17.83 -4.14
N GLN A 129 -16.34 -16.92 -5.11
CA GLN A 129 -17.06 -17.02 -6.37
C GLN A 129 -16.21 -17.65 -7.49
N SER A 130 -14.98 -18.05 -7.19
CA SER A 130 -14.05 -18.71 -8.10
C SER A 130 -14.31 -20.22 -8.13
N GLN A 131 -15.39 -20.61 -8.81
CA GLN A 131 -15.92 -21.99 -8.85
C GLN A 131 -15.69 -22.66 -10.23
N PRO A 132 -14.63 -23.47 -10.41
CA PRO A 132 -14.25 -24.03 -11.72
C PRO A 132 -15.27 -25.00 -12.31
N THR A 133 -16.04 -25.70 -11.47
CA THR A 133 -16.99 -26.74 -11.87
C THR A 133 -18.43 -26.39 -11.48
N GLY A 134 -18.72 -25.11 -11.25
CA GLY A 134 -19.98 -24.66 -10.65
C GLY A 134 -19.99 -24.79 -9.13
N ASP A 135 -21.12 -24.48 -8.51
CA ASP A 135 -21.31 -24.54 -7.07
C ASP A 135 -21.39 -26.01 -6.60
N LEU A 136 -20.52 -26.37 -5.65
CA LEU A 136 -20.41 -27.70 -5.06
C LEU A 136 -20.92 -27.75 -3.60
N SER A 137 -21.51 -26.64 -3.11
CA SER A 137 -22.01 -26.51 -1.73
C SER A 137 -23.38 -27.13 -1.49
#